data_AF-A0A3Q1FLP5-F1
#
_entry.id   AF-A0A3Q1FLP5-F1
#
_cell.length_a   1.000
_cell.length_b   1.000
_cell.length_c   1.000
_cell.angle_alpha   90.00
_cell.angle_beta   90.00
_cell.angle_gamma   90.00
#
_symmetry.space_group_name_H-M   'P 1'
#
loop_
_entity.id
_entity.type
_entity.pdbx_description
1 polymer ?
#
loop_
_entity_poly.entity_id
_entity_poly.type
_entity_poly.pdbx_seq_one_letter_code
_entity_poly.pdbx_strand_id
1 'polypeptide(L)'
;IRAVNDIFDKVDFDGVKLINFKVKSLRVMTEDDKNDPLNRLYIGPEKLLSLFSENDWGNLCLSYLLTNRDYSGVLGLAWEGKANWGGVCSQYAAFRNSRMSTLNTGLVTVQNYGQYLPPRHVQLTFAHELGHSLGAPHDEGSNCGNLGSSGGKGRYLMFPHATDEVRENNDKFSPCSIKHISEILKMKKDDCFVSDQPICGNQIVEDGEECDVGHNDKDACCYSTKEPVGVQCRLKPGKQGLCCGQDCKFKPTGQMCDEETDCQEKSLCSGLSSFCPEPNAKENLTVCSHGTRVCLNGSVCLKHHLQQCDCPGDSLKEKCHMCCQQPKPETCASTTSSVLSRHFPKKALPLVSGAPCYGNRGYCDKFHVCRILDADGPIARLKNSFLNLADFDDVAEWMKAHWWAILLAILTFSGV
;
A
#
# COMPACT_ATOMS: atom_id res chain seq x y z
N ILE A 1 -13.01 -2.69 8.99
CA ILE A 1 -12.76 -1.44 9.73
C ILE A 1 -11.81 -0.51 8.98
N ARG A 2 -10.54 -0.83 8.72
CA ARG A 2 -9.63 0.07 7.96
C ARG A 2 -10.25 0.61 6.66
N ALA A 3 -10.77 -0.27 5.79
CA ALA A 3 -11.45 0.13 4.56
C ALA A 3 -12.74 0.94 4.75
N VAL A 4 -13.37 0.87 5.93
CA VAL A 4 -14.51 1.71 6.30
C VAL A 4 -14.01 3.10 6.69
N ASN A 5 -12.95 3.18 7.51
CA ASN A 5 -12.34 4.45 7.88
C ASN A 5 -11.88 5.22 6.62
N ASP A 6 -11.33 4.54 5.61
CA ASP A 6 -10.99 5.15 4.31
C ASP A 6 -12.17 5.84 3.59
N ILE A 7 -13.41 5.48 3.90
CA ILE A 7 -14.63 6.11 3.39
C ILE A 7 -14.98 7.31 4.27
N PHE A 8 -15.06 7.12 5.59
CA PHE A 8 -15.48 8.16 6.54
C PHE A 8 -14.46 9.30 6.70
N ASP A 9 -13.17 9.02 6.64
CA ASP A 9 -12.09 10.00 6.79
C ASP A 9 -12.08 11.06 5.66
N LYS A 10 -12.68 10.74 4.52
CA LYS A 10 -12.79 11.65 3.36
C LYS A 10 -13.94 12.66 3.49
N VAL A 11 -14.76 12.56 4.52
CA VAL A 11 -16.03 13.31 4.63
C VAL A 11 -15.94 14.39 5.71
N ASP A 12 -16.47 15.56 5.37
CA ASP A 12 -16.66 16.67 6.29
C ASP A 12 -18.14 16.72 6.73
N PHE A 13 -18.41 16.27 7.95
CA PHE A 13 -19.75 16.28 8.54
C PHE A 13 -20.02 17.63 9.22
N ASP A 14 -20.11 18.68 8.40
CA ASP A 14 -20.40 20.06 8.83
C ASP A 14 -19.44 20.56 9.92
N GLY A 15 -18.13 20.46 9.65
CA GLY A 15 -17.05 20.84 10.55
C GLY A 15 -16.50 19.69 11.39
N VAL A 16 -17.18 18.55 11.45
CA VAL A 16 -16.69 17.32 12.09
C VAL A 16 -15.97 16.46 11.06
N LYS A 17 -14.64 16.41 11.17
CA LYS A 17 -13.75 15.66 10.26
C LYS A 17 -13.08 14.49 10.97
N LEU A 18 -12.52 13.57 10.20
CA LEU A 18 -11.72 12.42 10.70
C LEU A 18 -12.51 11.54 11.68
N ILE A 19 -13.78 11.25 11.32
CA ILE A 19 -14.57 10.25 12.05
C ILE A 19 -14.03 8.87 11.69
N ASN A 20 -13.42 8.21 12.67
CA ASN A 20 -12.88 6.87 12.52
C ASN A 20 -13.55 5.88 13.48
N PHE A 21 -13.44 4.60 13.16
CA PHE A 21 -13.89 3.50 14.00
C PHE A 21 -12.71 2.66 14.44
N LYS A 22 -12.68 2.32 15.73
CA LYS A 22 -11.71 1.41 16.33
C LYS A 22 -12.40 0.27 17.04
N VAL A 23 -11.83 -0.92 16.90
CA VAL A 23 -12.35 -2.11 17.58
C VAL A 23 -11.81 -2.08 19.01
N LYS A 24 -12.69 -1.86 19.99
CA LYS A 24 -12.31 -1.94 21.41
C LYS A 24 -12.24 -3.38 21.92
N SER A 25 -13.07 -4.26 21.37
CA SER A 25 -13.13 -5.67 21.73
C SER A 25 -13.59 -6.48 20.53
N LEU A 26 -12.93 -7.62 20.31
CA LEU A 26 -13.29 -8.60 19.29
C LEU A 26 -13.53 -9.94 19.97
N ARG A 27 -14.73 -10.49 19.79
CA ARG A 27 -15.08 -11.83 20.28
C ARG A 27 -15.43 -12.72 19.10
N VAL A 28 -14.59 -13.71 18.84
CA VAL A 28 -14.85 -14.75 17.85
C VAL A 28 -15.53 -15.92 18.54
N MET A 29 -16.73 -16.27 18.10
CA MET A 29 -17.46 -17.43 18.61
C MET A 29 -17.00 -18.67 17.83
N THR A 30 -16.23 -19.55 18.48
CA THR A 30 -15.66 -20.77 17.87
C THR A 30 -16.39 -22.05 18.24
N GLU A 31 -17.16 -22.04 19.32
CA GLU A 31 -17.92 -23.19 19.80
C GLU A 31 -19.41 -22.96 19.59
N ASP A 32 -20.08 -23.93 18.96
CA ASP A 32 -21.53 -23.96 18.82
C ASP A 32 -22.17 -24.30 20.19
N ASP A 33 -22.22 -23.34 21.10
CA ASP A 33 -23.07 -23.47 22.28
C ASP A 33 -24.53 -23.53 21.82
N LYS A 34 -25.09 -24.74 21.81
CA LYS A 34 -26.48 -24.99 21.38
C LYS A 34 -27.51 -24.26 22.26
N ASN A 35 -27.12 -23.81 23.45
CA ASN A 35 -27.99 -23.06 24.35
C ASN A 35 -27.96 -21.55 24.07
N ASP A 36 -26.97 -21.04 23.33
CA ASP A 36 -26.92 -19.63 22.96
C ASP A 36 -28.05 -19.33 21.96
N PRO A 37 -28.99 -18.41 22.29
CA PRO A 37 -30.05 -18.00 21.39
C PRO A 37 -29.56 -17.49 20.03
N LEU A 38 -28.32 -16.98 19.95
CA LEU A 38 -27.69 -16.50 18.73
C LEU A 38 -27.25 -17.64 17.79
N ASN A 39 -27.12 -18.88 18.30
CA ASN A 39 -26.64 -20.05 17.54
C ASN A 39 -27.76 -20.83 16.82
N ARG A 40 -29.02 -20.38 16.91
CA ARG A 40 -30.13 -21.01 16.18
C ARG A 40 -29.91 -20.95 14.67
N LEU A 41 -30.03 -22.08 13.99
CA LEU A 41 -29.74 -22.21 12.55
C LEU A 41 -30.68 -21.38 11.67
N TYR A 42 -31.98 -21.40 11.95
CA TYR A 42 -33.01 -20.72 11.14
C TYR A 42 -33.57 -19.50 11.88
N ILE A 43 -32.79 -18.42 11.91
CA ILE A 43 -33.16 -17.15 12.53
C ILE A 43 -33.11 -16.03 11.48
N GLY A 44 -34.18 -15.24 11.36
CA GLY A 44 -34.20 -14.06 10.49
C GLY A 44 -33.28 -12.95 10.98
N PRO A 45 -32.82 -12.05 10.11
CA PRO A 45 -31.84 -11.02 10.45
C PRO A 45 -32.39 -10.06 11.52
N GLU A 46 -33.67 -9.68 11.46
CA GLU A 46 -34.31 -8.79 12.45
C GLU A 46 -34.35 -9.44 13.83
N LYS A 47 -34.68 -10.74 13.88
CA LYS A 47 -34.72 -11.47 15.15
C LYS A 47 -33.32 -11.66 15.71
N LEU A 48 -32.32 -11.91 14.86
CA LEU A 48 -30.93 -12.02 15.29
C LEU A 48 -30.41 -10.69 15.85
N LEU A 49 -30.66 -9.57 15.15
CA LEU A 49 -30.30 -8.24 15.65
C LEU A 49 -30.98 -7.96 16.99
N SER A 50 -32.27 -8.27 17.11
CA SER A 50 -33.03 -8.08 18.34
C SER A 50 -32.43 -8.88 19.50
N LEU A 51 -32.12 -10.18 19.31
CA LEU A 51 -31.49 -10.99 20.35
C LEU A 51 -30.11 -10.47 20.72
N PHE A 52 -29.32 -10.04 19.74
CA PHE A 52 -28.00 -9.46 19.99
C PHE A 52 -28.08 -8.14 20.77
N SER A 53 -29.13 -7.36 20.52
CA SER A 53 -29.44 -6.10 21.22
C SER A 53 -29.91 -6.30 22.66
N GLU A 54 -30.38 -7.49 23.05
CA GLU A 54 -30.79 -7.78 24.45
C GLU A 54 -29.59 -7.77 25.42
N ASN A 55 -28.35 -7.84 24.91
CA ASN A 55 -27.14 -7.69 25.71
C ASN A 55 -26.87 -6.21 26.07
N ASP A 56 -26.12 -6.01 27.16
CA ASP A 56 -25.64 -4.69 27.56
C ASP A 56 -24.36 -4.34 26.79
N TRP A 57 -24.48 -3.38 25.88
CA TRP A 57 -23.39 -2.81 25.09
C TRP A 57 -23.18 -1.32 25.40
N GLY A 58 -23.74 -0.80 26.49
CA GLY A 58 -23.76 0.65 26.79
C GLY A 58 -22.38 1.27 27.03
N ASN A 59 -21.37 0.43 27.25
CA ASN A 59 -19.96 0.81 27.41
C ASN A 59 -19.17 0.93 26.08
N LEU A 60 -19.83 0.70 24.95
CA LEU A 60 -19.29 0.82 23.60
C LEU A 60 -20.08 1.87 22.80
N CYS A 61 -19.41 2.52 21.84
CA CYS A 61 -20.11 3.41 20.91
C CYS A 61 -21.09 2.64 20.04
N LEU A 62 -20.63 1.52 19.47
CA LEU A 62 -21.40 0.57 18.68
C LEU A 62 -20.93 -0.86 18.95
N SER A 63 -21.82 -1.84 18.74
CA SER A 63 -21.51 -3.26 18.77
C SER A 63 -22.08 -3.95 17.54
N TYR A 64 -21.26 -4.70 16.80
CA TYR A 64 -21.67 -5.32 15.53
C TYR A 64 -21.44 -6.83 15.51
N LEU A 65 -22.41 -7.54 14.95
CA LEU A 65 -22.31 -8.96 14.68
C LEU A 65 -21.94 -9.21 13.21
N LEU A 66 -20.81 -9.87 12.98
CA LEU A 66 -20.46 -10.40 11.66
C LEU A 66 -20.88 -11.87 11.59
N THR A 67 -21.66 -12.23 10.57
CA THR A 67 -22.18 -13.59 10.40
C THR A 67 -21.96 -14.10 8.96
N ASN A 68 -22.04 -15.41 8.76
CA ASN A 68 -22.05 -16.06 7.45
C ASN A 68 -23.44 -16.58 7.07
N ARG A 69 -24.51 -16.14 7.73
CA ARG A 69 -25.88 -16.57 7.43
C ARG A 69 -26.41 -15.91 6.17
N ASP A 70 -27.01 -16.69 5.28
CA ASP A 70 -27.67 -16.19 4.09
C ASP A 70 -29.11 -15.74 4.40
N TYR A 71 -29.38 -14.46 4.16
CA TYR A 71 -30.71 -13.85 4.34
C TYR A 71 -31.41 -13.54 3.01
N SER A 72 -30.99 -14.15 1.92
CA SER A 72 -31.69 -14.12 0.62
C SER A 72 -31.99 -12.69 0.13
N GLY A 73 -30.99 -11.82 0.19
CA GLY A 73 -31.08 -10.43 -0.28
C GLY A 73 -30.81 -9.35 0.78
N VAL A 74 -30.84 -9.69 2.07
CA VAL A 74 -30.48 -8.77 3.16
C VAL A 74 -29.01 -8.95 3.54
N LEU A 75 -28.18 -7.92 3.32
CA LEU A 75 -26.74 -7.99 3.59
C LEU A 75 -26.36 -7.48 4.97
N GLY A 76 -27.20 -6.66 5.58
CA GLY A 76 -26.98 -6.08 6.90
C GLY A 76 -28.26 -5.47 7.47
N LEU A 77 -28.23 -5.20 8.76
CA LEU A 77 -29.24 -4.42 9.48
C LEU A 77 -28.57 -3.67 10.63
N ALA A 78 -28.92 -2.40 10.83
CA ALA A 78 -28.51 -1.63 12.00
C ALA A 78 -29.67 -0.80 12.56
N TRP A 79 -29.60 -0.51 13.85
CA TRP A 79 -30.49 0.47 14.45
C TRP A 79 -30.08 1.88 14.02
N GLU A 80 -30.98 2.57 13.33
CA GLU A 80 -30.76 3.95 12.89
C GLU A 80 -30.52 4.90 14.08
N GLY A 81 -29.50 5.74 13.96
CA GLY A 81 -29.16 6.77 14.94
C GLY A 81 -30.24 7.84 15.04
N LYS A 82 -30.88 7.97 16.21
CA LYS A 82 -31.78 9.10 16.51
C LYS A 82 -31.34 9.81 17.77
N ALA A 83 -31.85 11.03 17.97
CA ALA A 83 -31.48 11.90 19.09
C ALA A 83 -31.53 11.19 20.46
N ASN A 84 -32.60 10.43 20.73
CA ASN A 84 -32.84 9.83 22.05
C ASN A 84 -32.68 8.30 22.11
N TRP A 85 -32.53 7.62 20.98
CA TRP A 85 -32.46 6.16 20.91
C TRP A 85 -31.87 5.72 19.57
N GLY A 86 -31.38 4.48 19.52
CA GLY A 86 -30.84 3.90 18.29
C GLY A 86 -29.47 4.46 17.89
N GLY A 87 -28.68 3.62 17.23
CA GLY A 87 -27.37 3.95 16.72
C GLY A 87 -26.36 4.33 17.81
N VAL A 88 -25.37 5.15 17.43
CA VAL A 88 -24.22 5.50 18.27
C VAL A 88 -24.62 5.99 19.66
N CYS A 89 -23.83 5.61 20.66
CA CYS A 89 -23.95 6.02 22.06
C CYS A 89 -25.29 5.68 22.74
N SER A 90 -26.09 4.77 22.19
CA SER A 90 -27.34 4.34 22.84
C SER A 90 -27.06 3.52 24.09
N GLN A 91 -27.75 3.87 25.19
CA GLN A 91 -27.61 3.21 26.48
C GLN A 91 -28.58 2.04 26.66
N TYR A 92 -28.28 1.16 27.62
CA TYR A 92 -29.14 0.03 27.97
C TYR A 92 -30.44 0.53 28.60
N ALA A 93 -31.56 0.33 27.89
CA ALA A 93 -32.85 0.86 28.30
C ALA A 93 -34.01 -0.06 27.92
N ALA A 94 -35.13 0.09 28.61
CA ALA A 94 -36.38 -0.57 28.24
C ALA A 94 -36.99 0.13 27.02
N PHE A 95 -37.12 -0.58 25.90
CA PHE A 95 -37.73 -0.04 24.70
C PHE A 95 -39.18 -0.52 24.55
N ARG A 96 -40.13 0.41 24.37
CA ARG A 96 -41.56 0.15 24.06
C ARG A 96 -42.21 -1.02 24.86
N ASN A 97 -42.08 -1.03 26.19
CA ASN A 97 -42.63 -2.05 27.09
C ASN A 97 -42.12 -3.49 26.82
N SER A 98 -40.90 -3.63 26.27
CA SER A 98 -40.27 -4.91 25.97
C SER A 98 -39.06 -5.18 26.89
N ARG A 99 -38.25 -6.19 26.54
CA ARG A 99 -37.01 -6.55 27.25
C ARG A 99 -36.01 -5.40 27.19
N MET A 100 -35.20 -5.25 28.24
CA MET A 100 -34.11 -4.28 28.25
C MET A 100 -33.13 -4.60 27.12
N SER A 101 -32.74 -3.59 26.35
CA SER A 101 -31.89 -3.75 25.18
C SER A 101 -30.97 -2.53 25.00
N THR A 102 -29.85 -2.73 24.33
CA THR A 102 -28.97 -1.66 23.83
C THR A 102 -29.13 -1.54 22.32
N LEU A 103 -29.59 -0.37 21.84
CA LEU A 103 -29.88 -0.15 20.42
C LEU A 103 -28.71 0.48 19.66
N ASN A 104 -27.48 0.33 20.15
CA ASN A 104 -26.24 0.72 19.47
C ASN A 104 -25.66 -0.45 18.65
N THR A 105 -26.53 -1.28 18.10
CA THR A 105 -26.16 -2.57 17.51
C THR A 105 -26.44 -2.64 16.01
N GLY A 106 -25.66 -3.47 15.33
CA GLY A 106 -25.90 -3.85 13.93
C GLY A 106 -25.41 -5.25 13.61
N LEU A 107 -25.76 -5.75 12.43
CA LEU A 107 -25.28 -7.00 11.89
C LEU A 107 -24.94 -6.84 10.41
N VAL A 108 -23.95 -7.60 9.97
CA VAL A 108 -23.55 -7.72 8.55
C VAL A 108 -23.33 -9.20 8.26
N THR A 109 -23.84 -9.66 7.12
CA THR A 109 -23.52 -11.00 6.62
C THR A 109 -22.46 -10.96 5.52
N VAL A 110 -21.61 -11.99 5.48
CA VAL A 110 -20.63 -12.21 4.41
C VAL A 110 -21.13 -13.14 3.30
N GLN A 111 -22.39 -13.59 3.37
CA GLN A 111 -23.00 -14.50 2.41
C GLN A 111 -24.31 -13.95 1.85
N ASN A 112 -24.58 -14.19 0.57
CA ASN A 112 -25.85 -13.89 -0.08
C ASN A 112 -26.16 -14.94 -1.16
N TYR A 113 -27.39 -15.46 -1.18
CA TYR A 113 -27.84 -16.50 -2.13
C TYR A 113 -26.87 -17.69 -2.26
N GLY A 114 -26.40 -18.19 -1.12
CA GLY A 114 -25.47 -19.31 -1.02
C GLY A 114 -24.02 -18.99 -1.38
N GLN A 115 -23.69 -17.77 -1.77
CA GLN A 115 -22.34 -17.36 -2.21
C GLN A 115 -21.68 -16.41 -1.22
N TYR A 116 -20.38 -16.57 -1.01
CA TYR A 116 -19.59 -15.59 -0.24
C TYR A 116 -19.43 -14.30 -1.03
N LEU A 117 -19.64 -13.17 -0.37
CA LEU A 117 -19.47 -11.86 -0.95
C LEU A 117 -17.98 -11.51 -1.08
N PRO A 118 -17.56 -10.81 -2.15
CA PRO A 118 -16.21 -10.27 -2.23
C PRO A 118 -15.91 -9.33 -1.06
N PRO A 119 -14.66 -9.24 -0.58
CA PRO A 119 -14.31 -8.38 0.55
C PRO A 119 -14.73 -6.92 0.37
N ARG A 120 -14.68 -6.40 -0.86
CA ARG A 120 -15.10 -5.03 -1.16
C ARG A 120 -16.60 -4.82 -0.90
N HIS A 121 -17.46 -5.76 -1.29
CA HIS A 121 -18.89 -5.68 -1.03
C HIS A 121 -19.18 -5.71 0.47
N VAL A 122 -18.53 -6.60 1.23
CA VAL A 122 -18.67 -6.65 2.70
C VAL A 122 -18.26 -5.33 3.36
N GLN A 123 -17.16 -4.71 2.89
CA GLN A 123 -16.70 -3.41 3.39
C GLN A 123 -17.74 -2.31 3.15
N LEU A 124 -18.33 -2.26 1.95
CA LEU A 124 -19.36 -1.27 1.60
C LEU A 124 -20.65 -1.50 2.38
N THR A 125 -21.10 -2.75 2.50
CA THR A 125 -22.25 -3.10 3.36
C THR A 125 -21.99 -2.67 4.80
N PHE A 126 -20.81 -2.95 5.34
CA PHE A 126 -20.52 -2.55 6.71
C PHE A 126 -20.49 -1.02 6.88
N ALA A 127 -19.92 -0.29 5.92
CA ALA A 127 -19.95 1.17 5.92
C ALA A 127 -21.39 1.73 5.81
N HIS A 128 -22.25 1.10 5.01
CA HIS A 128 -23.67 1.43 4.89
C HIS A 128 -24.40 1.26 6.24
N GLU A 129 -24.24 0.11 6.89
CA GLU A 129 -24.87 -0.12 8.19
C GLU A 129 -24.35 0.83 9.27
N LEU A 130 -23.07 1.22 9.22
CA LEU A 130 -22.53 2.24 10.12
C LEU A 130 -23.09 3.64 9.81
N GLY A 131 -23.40 3.92 8.55
CA GLY A 131 -24.15 5.12 8.13
C GLY A 131 -25.52 5.19 8.79
N HIS A 132 -26.27 4.08 8.81
CA HIS A 132 -27.53 3.97 9.56
C HIS A 132 -27.33 4.24 11.05
N SER A 133 -26.34 3.61 11.68
CA SER A 133 -26.01 3.83 13.11
C SER A 133 -25.66 5.28 13.44
N LEU A 134 -25.15 6.04 12.45
CA LEU A 134 -24.87 7.46 12.56
C LEU A 134 -26.06 8.36 12.16
N GLY A 135 -27.18 7.78 11.74
CA GLY A 135 -28.45 8.46 11.52
C GLY A 135 -28.79 8.79 10.07
N ALA A 136 -28.01 8.33 9.09
CA ALA A 136 -28.40 8.48 7.70
C ALA A 136 -29.52 7.49 7.35
N PRO A 137 -30.69 7.95 6.87
CA PRO A 137 -31.65 7.07 6.22
C PRO A 137 -31.15 6.66 4.83
N HIS A 138 -31.90 5.78 4.16
CA HIS A 138 -31.65 5.48 2.75
C HIS A 138 -31.77 6.72 1.86
N ASP A 139 -30.92 6.78 0.84
CA ASP A 139 -31.02 7.77 -0.24
C ASP A 139 -32.21 7.42 -1.15
N GLU A 140 -33.40 7.93 -0.78
CA GLU A 140 -34.65 7.75 -1.53
C GLU A 140 -35.18 9.08 -2.11
N GLY A 141 -36.16 8.99 -3.02
CA GLY A 141 -36.85 10.15 -3.60
C GLY A 141 -36.06 10.97 -4.64
N SER A 142 -36.66 12.04 -5.15
CA SER A 142 -36.05 12.88 -6.21
C SER A 142 -34.86 13.70 -5.73
N ASN A 143 -34.78 13.99 -4.43
CA ASN A 143 -33.77 14.86 -3.86
C ASN A 143 -32.43 14.15 -3.60
N CYS A 144 -32.48 12.85 -3.26
CA CYS A 144 -31.29 12.08 -2.85
C CYS A 144 -31.18 10.75 -3.61
N GLY A 145 -32.30 10.07 -3.87
CA GLY A 145 -32.28 8.76 -4.50
C GLY A 145 -31.73 8.73 -5.91
N ASN A 146 -31.89 9.79 -6.70
CA ASN A 146 -31.30 9.92 -8.05
C ASN A 146 -29.92 10.55 -8.11
N LEU A 147 -29.39 10.99 -6.98
CA LEU A 147 -28.11 11.66 -6.93
C LEU A 147 -26.97 10.66 -7.20
N GLY A 148 -26.00 11.06 -8.02
CA GLY A 148 -24.84 10.24 -8.35
C GLY A 148 -25.04 9.27 -9.53
N SER A 149 -26.28 8.93 -9.90
CA SER A 149 -26.54 8.10 -11.08
C SER A 149 -26.20 8.76 -12.41
N SER A 150 -26.11 10.09 -12.43
CA SER A 150 -25.71 10.85 -13.61
C SER A 150 -24.24 10.60 -13.97
N GLY A 151 -23.97 10.39 -15.26
CA GLY A 151 -22.60 10.22 -15.76
C GLY A 151 -21.95 8.86 -15.46
N GLY A 152 -22.75 7.84 -15.10
CA GLY A 152 -22.25 6.47 -14.94
C GLY A 152 -21.43 6.22 -13.67
N LYS A 153 -21.40 7.16 -12.72
CA LYS A 153 -20.63 7.05 -11.47
C LYS A 153 -21.25 6.14 -10.40
N GLY A 154 -22.46 5.62 -10.64
CA GLY A 154 -23.17 4.74 -9.72
C GLY A 154 -23.92 5.48 -8.61
N ARG A 155 -24.65 4.73 -7.78
CA ARG A 155 -25.39 5.29 -6.63
C ARG A 155 -24.44 5.51 -5.45
N TYR A 156 -24.85 6.37 -4.51
CA TYR A 156 -24.10 6.61 -3.27
C TYR A 156 -24.23 5.45 -2.27
N LEU A 157 -23.39 5.47 -1.23
CA LEU A 157 -23.27 4.43 -0.22
C LEU A 157 -24.60 4.07 0.47
N MET A 158 -25.47 5.05 0.74
CA MET A 158 -26.74 4.83 1.45
C MET A 158 -27.92 4.46 0.53
N PHE A 159 -27.66 4.02 -0.70
CA PHE A 159 -28.72 3.54 -1.59
C PHE A 159 -29.34 2.23 -1.06
N PRO A 160 -30.68 2.08 -1.05
CA PRO A 160 -31.38 0.96 -0.39
C PRO A 160 -31.19 -0.42 -1.05
N HIS A 161 -30.61 -0.48 -2.25
CA HIS A 161 -30.44 -1.73 -3.00
C HIS A 161 -28.98 -2.00 -3.29
N ALA A 162 -28.54 -3.24 -3.06
CA ALA A 162 -27.21 -3.67 -3.44
C ALA A 162 -27.02 -3.57 -4.97
N THR A 163 -25.84 -3.11 -5.40
CA THR A 163 -25.45 -3.08 -6.80
C THR A 163 -24.30 -4.06 -7.02
N ASP A 164 -24.40 -4.91 -8.04
CA ASP A 164 -23.36 -5.90 -8.35
C ASP A 164 -22.04 -5.22 -8.74
N GLU A 165 -22.13 -4.12 -9.49
CA GLU A 165 -20.99 -3.29 -9.88
C GLU A 165 -20.66 -2.23 -8.83
N VAL A 166 -19.40 -2.20 -8.38
CA VAL A 166 -18.86 -1.14 -7.53
C VAL A 166 -18.28 -0.02 -8.40
N ARG A 167 -18.80 1.19 -8.21
CA ARG A 167 -18.46 2.42 -8.96
C ARG A 167 -18.01 3.53 -8.02
N GLU A 168 -17.60 4.65 -8.61
CA GLU A 168 -16.98 5.81 -7.93
C GLU A 168 -17.83 6.43 -6.80
N ASN A 169 -19.15 6.33 -6.83
CA ASN A 169 -19.99 6.89 -5.76
C ASN A 169 -20.29 5.90 -4.64
N ASN A 170 -20.07 4.60 -4.85
CA ASN A 170 -20.40 3.59 -3.85
C ASN A 170 -19.55 3.72 -2.58
N ASP A 171 -18.41 4.42 -2.64
CA ASP A 171 -17.54 4.71 -1.50
C ASP A 171 -17.71 6.15 -0.97
N LYS A 172 -18.82 6.81 -1.31
CA LYS A 172 -19.13 8.19 -0.90
C LYS A 172 -20.51 8.27 -0.29
N PHE A 173 -20.66 9.14 0.69
CA PHE A 173 -21.96 9.55 1.20
C PHE A 173 -22.58 10.60 0.27
N SER A 174 -23.90 10.56 0.13
CA SER A 174 -24.62 11.64 -0.54
C SER A 174 -24.64 12.89 0.37
N PRO A 175 -24.81 14.10 -0.19
CA PRO A 175 -25.11 15.31 0.59
C PRO A 175 -26.26 15.14 1.60
N CYS A 176 -27.25 14.29 1.30
CA CYS A 176 -28.35 14.01 2.22
C CYS A 176 -27.90 13.18 3.42
N SER A 177 -27.15 12.10 3.16
CA SER A 177 -26.59 11.27 4.23
C SER A 177 -25.65 12.09 5.12
N ILE A 178 -24.79 12.94 4.51
CA ILE A 178 -23.89 13.83 5.25
C ILE A 178 -24.69 14.73 6.19
N LYS A 179 -25.75 15.39 5.70
CA LYS A 179 -26.59 16.26 6.52
C LYS A 179 -27.16 15.54 7.75
N HIS A 180 -27.74 14.36 7.55
CA HIS A 180 -28.34 13.59 8.65
C HIS A 180 -27.31 13.11 9.67
N ILE A 181 -26.16 12.62 9.20
CA ILE A 181 -25.06 12.20 10.09
C ILE A 181 -24.53 13.38 10.90
N SER A 182 -24.34 14.54 10.26
CA SER A 182 -23.90 15.76 10.95
C SER A 182 -24.84 16.17 12.09
N GLU A 183 -26.15 16.05 11.90
CA GLU A 183 -27.15 16.36 12.93
C GLU A 183 -27.01 15.43 14.15
N ILE A 184 -26.87 14.13 13.93
CA ILE A 184 -26.70 13.15 15.03
C ILE A 184 -25.34 13.31 15.72
N LEU A 185 -24.26 13.54 14.97
CA LEU A 185 -22.94 13.77 15.55
C LEU A 185 -22.93 14.98 16.48
N LYS A 186 -23.62 16.07 16.14
CA LYS A 186 -23.77 17.24 17.02
C LYS A 186 -24.48 16.92 18.34
N MET A 187 -25.37 15.94 18.34
CA MET A 187 -26.16 15.59 19.52
C MET A 187 -25.49 14.52 20.39
N LYS A 188 -24.87 13.51 19.79
CA LYS A 188 -24.47 12.28 20.50
C LYS A 188 -22.96 12.06 20.59
N LYS A 189 -22.12 12.77 19.83
CA LYS A 189 -20.68 12.45 19.80
C LYS A 189 -20.04 12.53 21.19
N ASP A 190 -20.44 13.51 21.98
CA ASP A 190 -19.84 13.79 23.28
C ASP A 190 -20.25 12.79 24.36
N ASP A 191 -21.22 11.91 24.07
CA ASP A 191 -21.69 10.89 25.02
C ASP A 191 -20.74 9.69 25.10
N CYS A 192 -20.06 9.35 24.01
CA CYS A 192 -19.26 8.11 23.96
C CYS A 192 -18.05 8.10 23.02
N PHE A 193 -17.81 9.12 22.20
CA PHE A 193 -16.63 9.16 21.34
C PHE A 193 -15.38 9.41 22.18
N VAL A 194 -14.26 8.86 21.71
CA VAL A 194 -12.96 8.98 22.38
C VAL A 194 -11.92 9.54 21.42
N SER A 195 -10.83 10.08 21.97
CA SER A 195 -9.68 10.49 21.17
C SER A 195 -9.06 9.30 20.46
N ASP A 196 -8.51 9.54 19.27
CA ASP A 196 -7.81 8.54 18.47
C ASP A 196 -6.52 8.06 19.17
N GLN A 197 -6.61 6.94 19.89
CA GLN A 197 -5.49 6.27 20.53
C GLN A 197 -5.50 4.78 20.15
N PRO A 198 -4.33 4.15 19.94
CA PRO A 198 -4.22 2.69 19.78
C PRO A 198 -4.80 1.97 21.00
N ILE A 199 -5.48 0.84 20.78
CA ILE A 199 -6.08 0.02 21.82
C ILE A 199 -5.35 -1.31 21.87
N CYS A 200 -4.29 -1.34 22.66
CA CYS A 200 -3.58 -2.57 22.94
C CYS A 200 -4.53 -3.56 23.64
N GLY A 201 -4.73 -4.73 23.02
CA GLY A 201 -5.52 -5.82 23.56
C GLY A 201 -6.70 -6.27 22.71
N ASN A 202 -6.97 -5.57 21.61
CA ASN A 202 -8.06 -5.88 20.68
C ASN A 202 -7.64 -6.90 19.59
N GLN A 203 -6.38 -7.36 19.63
CA GLN A 203 -5.76 -8.30 18.68
C GLN A 203 -5.58 -7.72 17.27
N ILE A 204 -5.54 -6.40 17.15
CA ILE A 204 -5.32 -5.69 15.88
C ILE A 204 -4.11 -4.79 16.08
N VAL A 205 -3.04 -5.06 15.33
CA VAL A 205 -1.86 -4.20 15.39
C VAL A 205 -2.19 -2.82 14.81
N GLU A 206 -2.09 -1.81 15.67
CA GLU A 206 -2.32 -0.39 15.36
C GLU A 206 -0.99 0.42 15.37
N ASP A 207 -1.06 1.68 14.93
CA ASP A 207 0.12 2.54 14.87
C ASP A 207 0.74 2.74 16.26
N GLY A 208 2.01 2.36 16.42
CA GLY A 208 2.73 2.41 17.69
C GLY A 208 2.80 1.07 18.44
N GLU A 209 2.12 0.04 17.95
CA GLU A 209 2.21 -1.34 18.44
C GLU A 209 3.11 -2.18 17.52
N GLU A 210 3.88 -3.10 18.10
CA GLU A 210 4.70 -4.06 17.34
C GLU A 210 3.98 -5.41 17.16
N CYS A 211 3.03 -5.70 18.05
CA CYS A 211 2.21 -6.91 18.08
C CYS A 211 1.00 -6.68 19.00
N ASP A 212 -0.07 -7.46 18.86
CA ASP A 212 -1.17 -7.47 19.82
C ASP A 212 -1.74 -8.88 19.97
N VAL A 213 -1.57 -9.44 21.18
CA VAL A 213 -2.01 -10.80 21.53
C VAL A 213 -3.20 -10.79 22.49
N GLY A 214 -3.80 -9.63 22.72
CA GLY A 214 -4.87 -9.48 23.68
C GLY A 214 -4.39 -9.68 25.12
N HIS A 215 -5.20 -10.44 25.86
CA HIS A 215 -4.95 -10.79 27.26
C HIS A 215 -4.14 -12.09 27.42
N ASN A 216 -3.64 -12.66 26.31
CA ASN A 216 -2.87 -13.91 26.33
C ASN A 216 -1.43 -13.66 26.83
N ASP A 217 -1.23 -13.76 28.13
CA ASP A 217 0.08 -13.64 28.80
C ASP A 217 1.07 -14.76 28.47
N LYS A 218 0.60 -15.87 27.90
CA LYS A 218 1.43 -17.02 27.52
C LYS A 218 2.06 -16.89 26.15
N ASP A 219 1.76 -15.83 25.40
CA ASP A 219 2.34 -15.64 24.09
C ASP A 219 3.87 -15.51 24.17
N ALA A 220 4.58 -16.23 23.30
CA ALA A 220 6.04 -16.30 23.33
C ALA A 220 6.71 -15.11 22.62
N CYS A 221 5.99 -14.40 21.75
CA CYS A 221 6.48 -13.27 20.98
C CYS A 221 6.15 -11.91 21.61
N CYS A 222 4.97 -11.76 22.19
CA CYS A 222 4.38 -10.45 22.47
C CYS A 222 4.10 -10.28 23.96
N TYR A 223 4.30 -9.07 24.47
CA TYR A 223 3.81 -8.70 25.80
C TYR A 223 2.30 -8.41 25.73
N SER A 224 1.53 -9.10 26.57
CA SER A 224 0.07 -8.94 26.63
C SER A 224 -0.34 -7.66 27.38
N THR A 225 -1.63 -7.34 27.36
CA THR A 225 -2.18 -6.21 28.13
C THR A 225 -2.06 -6.32 29.64
N LYS A 226 -1.72 -7.51 30.17
CA LYS A 226 -1.52 -7.70 31.62
C LYS A 226 -0.15 -7.20 32.10
N GLU A 227 0.75 -6.92 31.17
CA GLU A 227 2.11 -6.43 31.47
C GLU A 227 2.09 -4.94 31.85
N PRO A 228 3.17 -4.38 32.41
CA PRO A 228 3.23 -2.97 32.76
C PRO A 228 3.00 -2.02 31.57
N VAL A 229 2.32 -0.90 31.82
CA VAL A 229 2.11 0.14 30.80
C VAL A 229 3.46 0.59 30.23
N GLY A 230 3.57 0.64 28.90
CA GLY A 230 4.79 0.98 28.17
C GLY A 230 5.53 -0.20 27.55
N VAL A 231 5.29 -1.44 28.02
CA VAL A 231 5.79 -2.66 27.36
C VAL A 231 4.69 -3.50 26.71
N GLN A 232 3.42 -3.26 27.04
CA GLN A 232 2.26 -3.91 26.41
C GLN A 232 2.29 -3.71 24.88
N CYS A 233 1.83 -4.73 24.13
CA CYS A 233 1.78 -4.72 22.66
C CYS A 233 3.13 -4.43 21.98
N ARG A 234 4.22 -4.82 22.65
CA ARG A 234 5.57 -4.83 22.10
C ARG A 234 6.10 -6.24 22.01
N LEU A 235 6.99 -6.45 21.04
CA LEU A 235 7.67 -7.73 20.90
C LEU A 235 8.61 -7.92 22.09
N LYS A 236 8.63 -9.14 22.61
CA LYS A 236 9.59 -9.57 23.62
C LYS A 236 11.00 -9.47 23.02
N PRO A 237 12.02 -9.18 23.85
CA PRO A 237 13.40 -9.10 23.37
C PRO A 237 13.83 -10.32 22.56
N GLY A 238 14.43 -10.09 21.39
CA GLY A 238 14.86 -11.17 20.50
C GLY A 238 13.71 -11.87 19.78
N LYS A 239 12.51 -11.28 19.68
CA LYS A 239 11.40 -11.84 18.88
C LYS A 239 11.16 -11.09 17.57
N GLN A 240 12.12 -10.26 17.17
CA GLN A 240 12.11 -9.48 15.94
C GLN A 240 13.35 -9.80 15.09
N GLY A 241 13.18 -9.98 13.78
CA GLY A 241 14.28 -10.16 12.82
C GLY A 241 14.16 -11.41 11.95
N LEU A 242 15.02 -11.49 10.92
CA LEU A 242 14.98 -12.52 9.86
C LEU A 242 15.21 -13.96 10.38
N CYS A 243 15.82 -14.10 11.56
CA CYS A 243 16.05 -15.37 12.24
C CYS A 243 15.01 -15.71 13.31
N CYS A 244 13.91 -14.95 13.41
CA CYS A 244 12.75 -15.33 14.22
C CYS A 244 11.75 -16.12 13.35
N GLY A 245 11.31 -17.28 13.84
CA GLY A 245 10.26 -18.10 13.24
C GLY A 245 8.86 -17.60 13.58
N GLN A 246 7.85 -18.11 12.87
CA GLN A 246 6.44 -17.82 13.15
C GLN A 246 5.95 -18.36 14.50
N ASP A 247 6.63 -19.37 15.04
CA ASP A 247 6.39 -19.94 16.37
C ASP A 247 7.09 -19.17 17.49
N CYS A 248 7.61 -17.97 17.20
CA CYS A 248 8.31 -17.12 18.16
C CYS A 248 9.60 -17.75 18.71
N LYS A 249 10.23 -18.65 17.95
CA LYS A 249 11.51 -19.27 18.30
C LYS A 249 12.58 -18.84 17.32
N PHE A 250 13.83 -18.90 17.76
CA PHE A 250 14.94 -18.72 16.84
C PHE A 250 14.93 -19.86 15.82
N LYS A 251 15.06 -19.48 14.55
CA LYS A 251 15.32 -20.44 13.48
C LYS A 251 16.55 -21.27 13.83
N PRO A 252 16.55 -22.59 13.57
CA PRO A 252 17.67 -23.46 13.89
C PRO A 252 18.98 -22.97 13.25
N THR A 253 20.08 -23.32 13.91
CA THR A 253 21.44 -23.03 13.45
C THR A 253 21.63 -23.53 12.01
N GLY A 254 22.15 -22.67 11.14
CA GLY A 254 22.41 -23.01 9.74
C GLY A 254 21.25 -22.74 8.79
N GLN A 255 20.08 -22.29 9.27
CA GLN A 255 19.02 -21.85 8.38
C GLN A 255 19.39 -20.52 7.71
N MET A 256 19.30 -20.45 6.39
CA MET A 256 19.65 -19.25 5.63
C MET A 256 18.70 -18.08 5.97
N CYS A 257 19.28 -16.92 6.24
CA CYS A 257 18.55 -15.68 6.50
C CYS A 257 18.93 -14.53 5.56
N ASP A 258 20.10 -14.59 4.94
CA ASP A 258 20.51 -13.67 3.88
C ASP A 258 21.13 -14.47 2.74
N GLU A 259 20.80 -14.09 1.51
CA GLU A 259 21.24 -14.78 0.30
C GLU A 259 22.66 -14.37 -0.08
N GLU A 260 23.35 -15.24 -0.81
CA GLU A 260 24.69 -14.96 -1.30
C GLU A 260 24.64 -13.89 -2.41
N THR A 261 25.51 -12.89 -2.32
CA THR A 261 25.70 -11.88 -3.38
C THR A 261 27.05 -12.07 -4.07
N ASP A 262 27.35 -11.28 -5.10
CA ASP A 262 28.64 -11.36 -5.79
C ASP A 262 29.84 -11.09 -4.87
N CYS A 263 29.66 -10.33 -3.79
CA CYS A 263 30.74 -9.88 -2.90
C CYS A 263 30.55 -10.20 -1.43
N GLN A 264 29.42 -10.80 -1.05
CA GLN A 264 29.17 -11.27 0.30
C GLN A 264 28.72 -12.72 0.24
N GLU A 265 29.19 -13.52 1.18
CA GLU A 265 28.71 -14.87 1.37
C GLU A 265 27.25 -14.86 1.87
N LYS A 266 26.55 -15.99 1.74
CA LYS A 266 25.25 -16.16 2.42
C LYS A 266 25.42 -16.06 3.93
N SER A 267 24.40 -15.54 4.62
CA SER A 267 24.36 -15.54 6.08
C SER A 267 23.34 -16.56 6.60
N LEU A 268 23.72 -17.21 7.69
CA LEU A 268 22.94 -18.27 8.32
C LEU A 268 22.60 -17.86 9.75
N CYS A 269 21.39 -18.21 10.19
CA CYS A 269 20.98 -18.02 11.57
C CYS A 269 21.89 -18.80 12.52
N SER A 270 22.26 -18.15 13.63
CA SER A 270 23.10 -18.75 14.67
C SER A 270 22.33 -19.72 15.58
N GLY A 271 21.00 -19.76 15.51
CA GLY A 271 20.13 -20.47 16.45
C GLY A 271 19.95 -19.79 17.80
N LEU A 272 20.69 -18.71 18.07
CA LEU A 272 20.73 -18.02 19.36
C LEU A 272 20.25 -16.56 19.32
N SER A 273 20.03 -16.03 18.11
CA SER A 273 19.59 -14.65 17.88
C SER A 273 18.50 -14.60 16.82
N SER A 274 17.60 -13.62 16.93
CA SER A 274 16.58 -13.32 15.92
C SER A 274 17.11 -12.46 14.78
N PHE A 275 18.29 -11.85 14.94
CA PHE A 275 18.95 -11.10 13.89
C PHE A 275 19.82 -12.03 13.04
N CYS A 276 19.81 -11.79 11.74
CA CYS A 276 20.72 -12.45 10.82
C CYS A 276 22.13 -11.87 11.04
N PRO A 277 23.16 -12.71 11.25
CA PRO A 277 24.53 -12.23 11.34
C PRO A 277 24.93 -11.46 10.07
N GLU A 278 25.83 -10.49 10.20
CA GLU A 278 26.35 -9.78 9.02
C GLU A 278 27.10 -10.78 8.12
N PRO A 279 26.80 -10.82 6.81
CA PRO A 279 27.44 -11.77 5.90
C PRO A 279 28.93 -11.43 5.73
N ASN A 280 29.77 -12.44 5.72
CA ASN A 280 31.19 -12.27 5.47
C ASN A 280 31.42 -11.70 4.06
N ALA A 281 32.29 -10.71 3.95
CA ALA A 281 32.76 -10.26 2.64
C ALA A 281 33.59 -11.39 1.98
N LYS A 282 33.36 -11.61 0.69
CA LYS A 282 34.22 -12.48 -0.13
C LYS A 282 35.61 -11.85 -0.23
N GLU A 283 36.61 -12.66 -0.58
CA GLU A 283 37.99 -12.22 -0.72
C GLU A 283 38.10 -10.94 -1.55
N ASN A 284 38.95 -10.01 -1.09
CA ASN A 284 39.26 -8.81 -1.83
C ASN A 284 39.71 -9.16 -3.25
N LEU A 285 39.28 -8.37 -4.24
CA LEU A 285 39.56 -8.61 -5.66
C LEU A 285 38.81 -9.82 -6.28
N THR A 286 37.85 -10.44 -5.56
CA THR A 286 36.91 -11.40 -6.15
C THR A 286 36.14 -10.73 -7.29
N VAL A 287 36.07 -11.39 -8.44
CA VAL A 287 35.46 -10.83 -9.65
C VAL A 287 33.93 -10.88 -9.51
N CYS A 288 33.28 -9.73 -9.69
CA CYS A 288 31.84 -9.53 -9.53
C CYS A 288 31.22 -8.79 -10.73
N SER A 289 29.90 -8.59 -10.71
CA SER A 289 29.12 -7.94 -11.77
C SER A 289 29.43 -8.51 -13.16
N HIS A 290 29.22 -9.82 -13.31
CA HIS A 290 29.45 -10.54 -14.57
C HIS A 290 30.86 -10.40 -15.17
N GLY A 291 31.90 -10.23 -14.34
CA GLY A 291 33.28 -10.16 -14.81
C GLY A 291 33.89 -8.76 -14.93
N THR A 292 33.13 -7.72 -14.58
CA THR A 292 33.48 -6.32 -14.88
C THR A 292 34.12 -5.60 -13.70
N ARG A 293 33.81 -6.03 -12.48
CA ARG A 293 34.25 -5.38 -11.24
C ARG A 293 34.92 -6.37 -10.31
N VAL A 294 35.46 -5.83 -9.23
CA VAL A 294 35.91 -6.62 -8.10
C VAL A 294 35.34 -6.11 -6.78
N CYS A 295 35.20 -7.02 -5.82
CA CYS A 295 34.85 -6.71 -4.44
C CYS A 295 35.92 -5.77 -3.84
N LEU A 296 35.47 -4.75 -3.08
CA LEU A 296 36.13 -3.45 -2.78
C LEU A 296 35.85 -2.29 -3.76
N ASN A 297 34.74 -2.33 -4.51
CA ASN A 297 34.34 -1.24 -5.42
C ASN A 297 35.38 -0.89 -6.50
N GLY A 298 36.09 -1.90 -6.99
CA GLY A 298 37.12 -1.76 -7.99
C GLY A 298 36.70 -2.22 -9.38
N SER A 299 37.43 -1.81 -10.42
CA SER A 299 37.35 -2.44 -11.73
C SER A 299 38.12 -3.77 -11.75
N VAL A 300 37.78 -4.67 -12.69
CA VAL A 300 38.51 -5.93 -12.86
C VAL A 300 40.02 -5.74 -13.17
N CYS A 301 40.42 -4.56 -13.68
CA CYS A 301 41.83 -4.21 -13.90
C CYS A 301 42.67 -4.33 -12.61
N LEU A 302 42.09 -3.98 -11.46
CA LEU A 302 42.81 -3.97 -10.17
C LEU A 302 43.26 -5.36 -9.74
N LYS A 303 42.53 -6.42 -10.12
CA LYS A 303 42.93 -7.81 -9.89
C LYS A 303 44.28 -8.15 -10.53
N HIS A 304 44.66 -7.44 -11.58
CA HIS A 304 45.90 -7.62 -12.31
C HIS A 304 46.91 -6.48 -12.06
N HIS A 305 46.73 -5.70 -10.99
CA HIS A 305 47.55 -4.53 -10.67
C HIS A 305 47.56 -3.45 -11.76
N LEU A 306 46.46 -3.33 -12.50
CA LEU A 306 46.23 -2.31 -13.52
C LEU A 306 45.16 -1.32 -13.05
N GLN A 307 45.14 -0.13 -13.63
CA GLN A 307 44.13 0.90 -13.37
C GLN A 307 43.14 0.94 -14.55
N GLN A 308 41.86 1.22 -14.26
CA GLN A 308 40.88 1.47 -15.33
C GLN A 308 41.21 2.79 -16.04
N CYS A 309 41.08 2.79 -17.36
CA CYS A 309 41.27 3.97 -18.21
C CYS A 309 40.19 4.05 -19.28
N ASP A 310 40.01 5.22 -19.88
CA ASP A 310 39.14 5.39 -21.04
C ASP A 310 39.75 4.73 -22.28
N CYS A 311 38.97 3.92 -22.97
CA CYS A 311 39.45 3.26 -24.18
C CYS A 311 39.90 4.26 -25.25
N PRO A 312 41.05 4.03 -25.93
CA PRO A 312 41.61 5.00 -26.87
C PRO A 312 40.80 5.16 -28.17
N GLY A 313 40.02 4.14 -28.58
CA GLY A 313 39.21 4.20 -29.81
C GLY A 313 38.06 5.22 -29.75
N ASP A 314 37.65 5.75 -30.90
CA ASP A 314 36.63 6.81 -31.01
C ASP A 314 35.18 6.29 -31.04
N SER A 315 34.99 4.98 -31.17
CA SER A 315 33.65 4.39 -31.20
C SER A 315 32.95 4.54 -29.85
N LEU A 316 31.75 5.14 -29.84
CA LEU A 316 30.92 5.30 -28.64
C LEU A 316 30.62 3.98 -27.91
N LYS A 317 30.63 2.87 -28.64
CA LYS A 317 30.47 1.52 -28.06
C LYS A 317 31.76 1.05 -27.38
N GLU A 318 32.92 1.31 -28.00
CA GLU A 318 34.22 0.99 -27.41
C GLU A 318 34.53 1.81 -26.17
N LYS A 319 34.04 3.05 -26.10
CA LYS A 319 34.14 3.89 -24.89
C LYS A 319 33.41 3.29 -23.68
N CYS A 320 32.53 2.32 -23.89
CA CYS A 320 31.86 1.55 -22.83
C CYS A 320 32.41 0.13 -22.68
N HIS A 321 33.59 -0.15 -23.23
CA HIS A 321 34.34 -1.36 -22.92
C HIS A 321 35.32 -1.11 -21.76
N MET A 322 35.71 -2.19 -21.10
CA MET A 322 36.75 -2.17 -20.09
C MET A 322 38.11 -1.97 -20.77
N CYS A 323 38.81 -0.91 -20.37
CA CYS A 323 40.22 -0.69 -20.70
C CYS A 323 41.05 -0.56 -19.44
N CYS A 324 42.25 -1.14 -19.49
CA CYS A 324 43.18 -1.13 -18.37
C CYS A 324 44.53 -0.56 -18.81
N GLN A 325 45.21 0.13 -17.90
CA GLN A 325 46.55 0.69 -18.07
C GLN A 325 47.45 0.31 -16.89
N GLN A 326 48.76 0.31 -17.13
CA GLN A 326 49.74 0.36 -16.05
C GLN A 326 49.71 1.77 -15.40
N PRO A 327 50.50 2.06 -14.36
CA PRO A 327 50.59 3.41 -13.75
C PRO A 327 51.11 4.53 -14.69
N LYS A 328 51.10 4.30 -16.00
CA LYS A 328 51.49 5.22 -17.07
C LYS A 328 50.31 5.37 -18.07
N PRO A 329 49.78 6.58 -18.29
CA PRO A 329 48.61 6.81 -19.15
C PRO A 329 48.74 6.28 -20.59
N GLU A 330 49.95 6.28 -21.13
CA GLU A 330 50.26 5.82 -22.50
C GLU A 330 50.11 4.31 -22.72
N THR A 331 49.81 3.54 -21.67
CA THR A 331 49.69 2.07 -21.73
C THR A 331 48.24 1.57 -21.76
N CYS A 332 47.27 2.48 -21.87
CA CYS A 332 45.85 2.13 -21.88
C CYS A 332 45.49 1.26 -23.09
N ALA A 333 44.95 0.07 -22.81
CA ALA A 333 44.52 -0.88 -23.83
C ALA A 333 43.20 -1.56 -23.45
N SER A 334 42.44 -1.97 -24.47
CA SER A 334 41.20 -2.75 -24.30
C SER A 334 41.49 -4.17 -23.85
N THR A 335 40.58 -4.76 -23.06
CA THR A 335 40.63 -6.18 -22.68
C THR A 335 40.58 -7.13 -23.89
N THR A 336 40.16 -6.64 -25.07
CA THR A 336 40.20 -7.38 -26.35
C THR A 336 41.56 -7.32 -27.05
N SER A 337 42.45 -6.41 -26.66
CA SER A 337 43.75 -6.19 -27.32
C SER A 337 44.73 -7.35 -27.04
N SER A 338 45.67 -7.55 -27.98
CA SER A 338 46.81 -8.46 -27.78
C SER A 338 47.68 -8.05 -26.59
N VAL A 339 47.75 -6.75 -26.28
CA VAL A 339 48.54 -6.18 -25.17
C VAL A 339 48.12 -6.76 -23.82
N LEU A 340 46.80 -6.90 -23.60
CA LEU A 340 46.24 -7.40 -22.35
C LEU A 340 45.87 -8.89 -22.37
N SER A 341 46.25 -9.62 -23.43
CA SER A 341 45.90 -11.03 -23.60
C SER A 341 46.48 -11.97 -22.54
N ARG A 342 47.52 -11.55 -21.82
CA ARG A 342 48.06 -12.28 -20.66
C ARG A 342 47.17 -12.20 -19.42
N HIS A 343 46.30 -11.20 -19.33
CA HIS A 343 45.45 -10.93 -18.17
C HIS A 343 43.97 -11.22 -18.45
N PHE A 344 43.51 -10.94 -19.67
CA PHE A 344 42.10 -11.10 -20.06
C PHE A 344 41.95 -12.03 -21.27
N PRO A 345 40.88 -12.83 -21.34
CA PRO A 345 40.63 -13.77 -22.42
C PRO A 345 40.10 -13.07 -23.68
N LYS A 346 40.85 -12.11 -24.26
CA LYS A 346 40.56 -11.36 -25.51
C LYS A 346 39.06 -11.11 -25.81
N LYS A 347 38.26 -10.87 -24.77
CA LYS A 347 36.80 -10.74 -24.83
C LYS A 347 36.42 -9.34 -24.41
N ALA A 348 35.44 -8.78 -25.11
CA ALA A 348 34.90 -7.48 -24.74
C ALA A 348 34.15 -7.62 -23.41
N LEU A 349 34.61 -6.89 -22.41
CA LEU A 349 33.94 -6.75 -21.13
C LEU A 349 33.27 -5.38 -21.12
N PRO A 350 31.93 -5.30 -21.15
CA PRO A 350 31.24 -4.02 -21.13
C PRO A 350 31.29 -3.39 -19.73
N LEU A 351 31.30 -2.06 -19.66
CA LEU A 351 31.11 -1.33 -18.41
C LEU A 351 29.66 -1.46 -17.95
N VAL A 352 29.46 -1.41 -16.62
CA VAL A 352 28.13 -1.38 -16.00
C VAL A 352 27.38 -0.12 -16.42
N SER A 353 26.05 -0.22 -16.56
CA SER A 353 25.23 0.94 -16.90
C SER A 353 25.37 2.04 -15.84
N GLY A 354 25.49 3.30 -16.29
CA GLY A 354 25.79 4.45 -15.45
C GLY A 354 27.29 4.70 -15.20
N ALA A 355 28.19 3.83 -15.69
CA ALA A 355 29.63 4.10 -15.63
C ALA A 355 29.99 5.33 -16.49
N PRO A 356 30.90 6.20 -16.02
CA PRO A 356 31.35 7.33 -16.80
C PRO A 356 32.16 6.85 -18.01
N CYS A 357 32.04 7.57 -19.12
CA CYS A 357 32.75 7.30 -20.36
C CYS A 357 33.19 8.60 -21.03
N TYR A 358 34.14 8.51 -21.97
CA TYR A 358 34.61 9.63 -22.77
C TYR A 358 35.18 10.78 -21.90
N GLY A 359 36.08 10.47 -20.96
CA GLY A 359 36.70 11.47 -20.09
C GLY A 359 35.70 12.13 -19.13
N ASN A 360 34.78 11.35 -18.57
CA ASN A 360 33.66 11.80 -17.71
C ASN A 360 32.66 12.75 -18.39
N ARG A 361 32.59 12.78 -19.73
CA ARG A 361 31.62 13.61 -20.47
C ARG A 361 30.32 12.88 -20.78
N GLY A 362 30.20 11.61 -20.42
CA GLY A 362 29.02 10.80 -20.70
C GLY A 362 28.86 9.62 -19.76
N TYR A 363 27.77 8.87 -19.93
CA TYR A 363 27.52 7.62 -19.20
C TYR A 363 27.13 6.47 -20.15
N CYS A 364 27.52 5.25 -19.78
CA CYS A 364 27.13 4.05 -20.51
C CYS A 364 25.67 3.67 -20.25
N ASP A 365 24.89 3.47 -21.31
CA ASP A 365 23.50 3.02 -21.19
C ASP A 365 23.37 1.49 -21.03
N LYS A 366 22.13 0.97 -21.02
CA LYS A 366 21.83 -0.48 -20.96
C LYS A 366 22.31 -1.27 -22.18
N PHE A 367 22.63 -0.59 -23.29
CA PHE A 367 23.15 -1.20 -24.52
C PHE A 367 24.67 -1.07 -24.65
N HIS A 368 25.33 -0.59 -23.59
CA HIS A 368 26.77 -0.35 -23.53
C HIS A 368 27.25 0.62 -24.62
N VAL A 369 26.48 1.69 -24.85
CA VAL A 369 26.86 2.82 -25.71
C VAL A 369 27.04 4.07 -24.85
N CYS A 370 28.15 4.77 -25.07
CA CYS A 370 28.45 5.99 -24.34
C CYS A 370 27.51 7.12 -24.78
N ARG A 371 26.64 7.55 -23.87
CA ARG A 371 25.77 8.71 -24.05
C ARG A 371 26.49 9.93 -23.50
N ILE A 372 27.02 10.74 -24.41
CA ILE A 372 27.64 12.02 -24.08
C ILE A 372 26.55 12.93 -23.53
N LEU A 373 26.82 13.53 -22.36
CA LEU A 373 26.02 14.59 -21.78
C LEU A 373 26.39 15.88 -22.51
N ASP A 374 25.73 16.13 -23.65
CA ASP A 374 25.72 17.48 -24.18
C ASP A 374 24.90 18.34 -23.21
N ALA A 375 25.51 19.44 -22.73
CA ALA A 375 24.79 20.47 -21.94
C ALA A 375 23.66 21.13 -22.74
N ASP A 376 23.63 20.91 -24.06
CA ASP A 376 22.60 21.35 -24.95
C ASP A 376 21.72 20.18 -25.40
N GLY A 377 20.45 20.20 -25.00
CA GLY A 377 19.47 19.18 -25.32
C GLY A 377 19.18 19.00 -26.82
N PRO A 378 18.21 18.14 -27.19
CA PRO A 378 17.90 17.79 -28.58
C PRO A 378 17.55 18.99 -29.49
N ILE A 379 17.22 20.15 -28.93
CA ILE A 379 16.93 21.41 -29.64
C ILE A 379 18.18 22.01 -30.32
N ALA A 380 19.39 21.83 -29.75
CA ALA A 380 20.60 22.40 -30.33
C ALA A 380 21.12 21.64 -31.56
N ARG A 381 20.76 20.36 -31.71
CA ARG A 381 21.04 19.58 -32.94
C ARG A 381 20.19 20.03 -34.12
N LEU A 382 18.96 20.50 -33.86
CA LEU A 382 18.08 21.05 -34.89
C LEU A 382 18.58 22.40 -35.41
N LYS A 383 19.17 23.22 -34.53
CA LYS A 383 19.72 24.54 -34.84
C LYS A 383 20.89 24.51 -35.84
N ASN A 384 21.68 23.44 -35.85
CA ASN A 384 22.90 23.39 -36.67
C ASN A 384 22.82 22.51 -37.92
N SER A 385 21.72 21.77 -38.14
CA SER A 385 21.68 20.77 -39.22
C SER A 385 20.64 21.01 -40.31
N PHE A 386 19.68 21.93 -40.15
CA PHE A 386 18.63 22.09 -41.17
C PHE A 386 18.19 23.51 -41.50
N LEU A 387 18.47 24.51 -40.67
CA LEU A 387 17.99 25.87 -40.90
C LEU A 387 19.07 26.86 -40.46
N ASN A 388 19.67 27.60 -41.40
CA ASN A 388 20.40 28.84 -41.12
C ASN A 388 19.39 29.89 -40.62
N LEU A 389 18.93 29.73 -39.38
CA LEU A 389 18.02 30.64 -38.68
C LEU A 389 18.79 31.71 -37.92
N ALA A 390 19.79 32.31 -38.58
CA ALA A 390 20.50 33.47 -38.04
C ALA A 390 19.72 34.78 -38.23
N ASP A 391 18.64 34.77 -39.02
CA ASP A 391 17.92 36.00 -39.43
C ASP A 391 16.54 36.19 -38.79
N PHE A 392 16.11 35.34 -37.85
CA PHE A 392 14.78 35.47 -37.22
C PHE A 392 14.85 35.31 -35.71
N ASP A 393 14.61 36.42 -35.00
CA ASP A 393 14.60 36.47 -33.53
C ASP A 393 13.35 35.82 -32.89
N ASP A 394 12.28 35.56 -33.66
CA ASP A 394 11.06 34.93 -33.15
C ASP A 394 10.42 33.94 -34.14
N VAL A 395 10.45 32.66 -33.77
CA VAL A 395 9.87 31.55 -34.53
C VAL A 395 8.35 31.64 -34.62
N ALA A 396 7.69 32.29 -33.65
CA ALA A 396 6.24 32.46 -33.64
C ALA A 396 5.73 33.39 -34.76
N GLU A 397 6.48 34.44 -35.10
CA GLU A 397 6.14 35.36 -36.19
C GLU A 397 6.35 34.71 -37.56
N TRP A 398 7.41 33.90 -37.72
CA TRP A 398 7.64 33.14 -38.95
C TRP A 398 6.50 32.14 -39.24
N MET A 399 6.04 31.42 -38.22
CA MET A 399 4.91 30.48 -38.34
C MET A 399 3.59 31.19 -38.68
N LYS A 400 3.35 32.41 -38.18
CA LYS A 400 2.20 33.23 -38.57
C LYS A 400 2.29 33.71 -40.01
N ALA A 401 3.49 34.07 -40.48
CA ALA A 401 3.69 34.54 -41.86
C ALA A 401 3.61 33.41 -42.91
N HIS A 402 4.02 32.19 -42.54
CA HIS A 402 4.12 31.05 -43.47
C HIS A 402 3.18 29.89 -43.14
N TRP A 403 2.05 30.17 -42.45
CA TRP A 403 1.06 29.16 -42.04
C TRP A 403 0.52 28.32 -43.21
N TRP A 404 0.45 28.91 -44.41
CA TRP A 404 0.01 28.25 -45.63
C TRP A 404 0.96 27.13 -46.10
N ALA A 405 2.27 27.27 -45.87
CA ALA A 405 3.26 26.25 -46.23
C ALA A 405 3.17 25.02 -45.32
N ILE A 406 2.88 25.25 -44.04
CA ILE A 406 2.64 24.18 -43.05
C ILE A 406 1.35 23.43 -43.41
N LEU A 407 0.30 24.16 -43.81
CA LEU A 407 -0.99 23.57 -44.17
C LEU A 407 -0.92 22.77 -45.48
N LEU A 408 -0.13 23.22 -46.48
CA LEU A 408 0.16 22.46 -47.70
C LEU A 408 0.94 21.18 -47.40
N ALA A 409 1.95 21.23 -46.51
CA ALA A 409 2.70 20.04 -46.12
C ALA A 409 1.79 19.00 -45.42
N ILE A 410 0.91 19.44 -44.51
CA ILE A 410 -0.05 18.56 -43.85
C ILE A 410 -1.03 17.94 -44.85
N LEU A 411 -1.55 18.72 -45.81
CA LEU A 411 -2.44 18.21 -46.85
C LEU A 411 -1.75 17.19 -47.76
N THR A 412 -0.47 17.37 -48.08
CA THR A 412 0.30 16.38 -48.86
C THR A 412 0.56 15.09 -48.10
N PHE A 413 0.69 15.14 -46.77
CA PHE A 413 0.89 13.95 -45.94
C PHE A 413 -0.41 13.27 -45.50
N SER A 414 -1.55 13.95 -45.57
CA SER A 414 -2.87 13.42 -45.19
C SER A 414 -3.69 12.91 -46.39
N GLY A 415 -3.17 13.07 -47.61
CA GLY A 415 -3.78 12.60 -48.86
C GLY A 415 -2.96 11.48 -49.51
N VAL A 416 -2.72 10.39 -48.77
CA VAL A 416 -2.28 9.08 -49.27
C VAL A 416 -3.07 7.99 -48.59
#